data_AF-A0A090QAS8-F1
#
_entry.id   AF-A0A090QAS8-F1
#
_cell.length_a   1.000
_cell.length_b   1.000
_cell.length_c   1.000
_cell.angle_alpha   90.00
_cell.angle_beta   90.00
_cell.angle_gamma   90.00
#
_symmetry.space_group_name_H-M   'P 1'
#
loop_
_entity.id
_entity.type
_entity.pdbx_description
1 polymer ?
#
loop_
_entity_poly.entity_id
_entity_poly.type
_entity_poly.pdbx_seq_one_letter_code
_entity_poly.pdbx_strand_id
1 'polypeptide(L)'
;MWHAAPESVGKLGYSAIWLVIQHASADKRKKYFPMIKKGLEDGLFEKQDVALMEDRMLMDDGQPQLYGSQVMMNTDGTYELYELQDPENVDARRKEMGMGTLAGYLSFFNIDFNVPQKE
;
A
#
# COMPACT_ATOMS: atom_id res chain seq x y z
N MET A 1 31.57 13.44 16.66
CA MET A 1 30.54 14.28 16.00
C MET A 1 29.87 13.39 14.97
N TRP A 2 28.65 12.91 15.24
CA TRP A 2 27.94 12.03 14.31
C TRP A 2 27.35 12.93 13.21
N HIS A 3 27.91 12.90 12.01
CA HIS A 3 27.31 13.61 10.89
C HIS A 3 26.00 12.91 10.56
N ALA A 4 24.91 13.69 10.48
CA ALA A 4 23.65 13.19 9.97
C ALA A 4 23.90 12.55 8.60
N ALA A 5 23.34 11.36 8.38
CA ALA A 5 23.46 10.69 7.09
C ALA A 5 22.92 11.61 5.99
N PRO A 6 23.50 11.59 4.77
CA PRO A 6 22.94 12.31 3.63
C PRO A 6 21.45 11.99 3.47
N GLU A 7 20.64 12.96 3.06
CA GLU A 7 19.17 12.82 2.96
C GLU A 7 18.75 11.59 2.13
N SER A 8 19.50 11.26 1.08
CA SER A 8 19.29 10.07 0.25
C SER A 8 19.50 8.76 1.02
N VAL A 9 20.50 8.70 1.90
CA VAL A 9 20.75 7.56 2.80
C VAL A 9 19.64 7.47 3.85
N GLY A 10 19.12 8.61 4.31
CA GLY A 10 17.94 8.68 5.19
C GLY A 10 16.70 8.06 4.55
N LYS A 11 16.31 8.53 3.36
CA LYS A 11 15.13 8.01 2.62
C LYS A 11 15.24 6.51 2.31
N LEU A 12 16.41 6.04 1.89
CA LEU A 12 16.67 4.60 1.69
C LEU A 12 16.54 3.81 2.99
N GLY A 13 17.02 4.37 4.11
CA GLY A 13 16.89 3.77 5.43
C GLY A 13 15.44 3.59 5.88
N TYR A 14 14.60 4.63 5.73
CA TYR A 14 13.19 4.55 6.09
C TYR A 14 12.40 3.62 5.18
N SER A 15 12.67 3.63 3.86
CA SER A 15 12.07 2.66 2.94
C SER A 15 12.40 1.21 3.34
N ALA A 16 13.65 0.93 3.73
CA ALA A 16 14.05 -0.39 4.22
C ALA A 16 13.33 -0.78 5.53
N ILE A 17 13.20 0.17 6.47
CA ILE A 17 12.45 -0.05 7.72
C ILE A 17 10.99 -0.37 7.42
N TRP A 18 10.34 0.41 6.55
CA TRP A 18 8.97 0.17 6.15
C TRP A 18 8.82 -1.21 5.50
N LEU A 19 9.71 -1.59 4.58
CA LEU A 19 9.65 -2.87 3.89
C LEU A 19 9.71 -4.06 4.87
N VAL A 20 10.57 -3.98 5.90
CA VAL A 20 10.64 -4.99 6.96
C VAL A 20 9.33 -5.08 7.74
N ILE A 21 8.76 -3.94 8.14
CA ILE A 21 7.50 -3.91 8.91
C ILE A 21 6.32 -4.39 8.07
N GLN A 22 6.23 -3.96 6.81
CA GLN A 22 5.16 -4.31 5.87
C GLN A 22 5.08 -5.83 5.62
N HIS A 23 6.21 -6.53 5.70
CA HIS A 23 6.29 -7.98 5.54
C HIS A 23 6.37 -8.75 6.87
N ALA A 24 6.27 -8.07 8.02
CA ALA A 24 6.19 -8.73 9.32
C ALA A 24 4.84 -9.44 9.53
N SER A 25 4.63 -10.04 10.70
CA SER A 25 3.31 -10.60 11.05
C SER A 25 2.24 -9.51 11.21
N ALA A 26 0.97 -9.88 11.06
CA ALA A 26 -0.16 -8.95 11.15
C ALA A 26 -0.18 -8.15 12.47
N ASP A 27 0.13 -8.79 13.61
CA ASP A 27 0.22 -8.11 14.90
C ASP A 27 1.31 -7.04 14.93
N LYS A 28 2.43 -7.28 14.24
CA LYS A 28 3.54 -6.32 14.15
C LYS A 28 3.19 -5.17 13.22
N ARG A 29 2.57 -5.44 12.07
CA ARG A 29 2.05 -4.38 11.18
C ARG A 29 1.14 -3.42 11.96
N LYS A 30 0.11 -3.96 12.62
CA LYS A 30 -0.83 -3.15 13.42
C LYS A 30 -0.15 -2.37 14.53
N LYS A 31 0.79 -2.99 15.25
CA LYS A 31 1.54 -2.33 16.33
C LYS A 31 2.33 -1.12 15.83
N TYR A 32 2.95 -1.21 14.66
CA TYR A 32 3.84 -0.15 14.15
C TYR A 32 3.17 0.81 13.17
N PHE A 33 2.00 0.49 12.61
CA PHE A 33 1.30 1.36 11.67
C PHE A 33 1.07 2.80 12.18
N PRO A 34 0.67 3.05 13.44
CA PRO A 34 0.53 4.43 13.95
C PRO A 34 1.85 5.22 13.88
N MET A 35 2.99 4.55 14.06
CA MET A 35 4.31 5.18 13.94
C MET A 35 4.64 5.51 12.49
N ILE A 36 4.29 4.63 11.54
CA ILE A 36 4.44 4.90 10.10
C ILE A 36 3.59 6.11 9.69
N LYS A 37 2.32 6.17 10.14
CA LYS A 37 1.43 7.32 9.88
C LYS A 37 2.01 8.63 10.41
N LYS A 38 2.57 8.62 11.63
CA LYS A 38 3.25 9.81 12.17
C LYS A 38 4.51 10.16 11.36
N GLY A 39 5.30 9.15 10.99
CA GLY A 39 6.50 9.37 10.17
C GLY A 39 6.20 9.94 8.78
N LEU A 40 5.02 9.66 8.21
CA LEU A 40 4.54 10.31 6.98
C LEU A 40 4.38 11.82 7.18
N GLU A 41 3.81 12.26 8.32
CA GLU A 41 3.68 13.70 8.64
C GLU A 41 5.05 14.38 8.75
N ASP A 42 6.05 13.64 9.22
CA ASP A 42 7.45 14.06 9.34
C ASP A 42 8.25 13.92 8.01
N GLY A 43 7.62 13.46 6.92
CA GLY A 43 8.26 13.29 5.60
C GLY A 43 9.24 12.12 5.51
N LEU A 44 9.14 11.13 6.42
CA LEU A 44 10.03 9.97 6.49
C LEU A 44 9.56 8.79 5.64
N PHE A 45 8.26 8.73 5.32
CA PHE A 45 7.64 7.70 4.49
C PHE A 45 6.83 8.34 3.38
N GLU A 46 6.60 7.60 2.30
CA GLU A 46 5.74 8.05 1.20
C GLU A 46 4.27 7.73 1.50
N LYS A 47 3.35 8.50 0.92
CA LYS A 47 1.91 8.22 1.10
C LYS A 47 1.54 6.79 0.67
N GLN A 48 2.08 6.35 -0.47
CA GLN A 48 1.85 4.99 -0.96
C GLN A 48 2.27 3.91 0.06
N ASP A 49 3.30 4.15 0.88
CA ASP A 49 3.75 3.19 1.89
C ASP A 49 2.66 2.94 2.94
N VAL A 50 1.93 4.00 3.31
CA VAL A 50 0.76 3.90 4.20
C VAL A 50 -0.39 3.18 3.51
N ALA A 51 -0.71 3.53 2.26
CA ALA A 51 -1.81 2.90 1.50
C ALA A 51 -1.62 1.39 1.36
N LEU A 52 -0.41 0.95 0.98
CA LEU A 52 -0.07 -0.46 0.83
C LEU A 52 -0.15 -1.24 2.15
N MET A 53 0.22 -0.61 3.25
CA MET A 53 0.24 -1.26 4.57
C MET A 53 -1.16 -1.31 5.18
N GLU A 54 -1.99 -0.30 4.94
CA GLU A 54 -3.41 -0.27 5.32
C GLU A 54 -4.21 -1.36 4.62
N ASP A 55 -4.10 -1.45 3.29
CA ASP A 55 -4.74 -2.51 2.51
C ASP A 55 -4.35 -3.92 2.98
N ARG A 56 -3.06 -4.12 3.33
CA ARG A 56 -2.60 -5.41 3.84
C ARG A 56 -3.19 -5.75 5.20
N MET A 57 -3.29 -4.77 6.11
CA MET A 57 -3.93 -5.00 7.41
C MET A 57 -5.43 -5.27 7.29
N LEU A 58 -6.11 -4.61 6.35
CA LEU A 58 -7.53 -4.88 6.06
C LEU A 58 -7.70 -6.31 5.54
N MET A 59 -6.85 -6.73 4.60
CA MET A 59 -6.83 -8.11 4.11
C MET A 59 -6.53 -9.12 5.24
N ASP A 60 -5.56 -8.84 6.12
CA ASP A 60 -5.28 -9.67 7.30
C ASP A 60 -6.52 -9.85 8.21
N ASP A 61 -7.38 -8.84 8.24
CA ASP A 61 -8.61 -8.79 9.04
C ASP A 61 -9.86 -9.29 8.30
N GLY A 62 -9.70 -9.81 7.08
CA GLY A 62 -10.81 -10.26 6.25
C GLY A 62 -11.75 -9.13 5.84
N GLN A 63 -11.25 -7.88 5.78
CA GLN A 63 -12.01 -6.70 5.41
C GLN A 63 -11.64 -6.23 4.00
N PRO A 64 -12.58 -5.67 3.23
CA PRO A 64 -12.27 -5.09 1.93
C PRO A 64 -11.18 -4.02 2.04
N GLN A 65 -10.24 -4.05 1.10
CA GLN A 65 -9.15 -3.09 0.98
C GLN A 65 -9.66 -1.75 0.41
N LEU A 66 -8.86 -0.68 0.55
CA LEU A 66 -9.26 0.68 0.14
C LEU A 66 -8.66 1.10 -1.19
N TYR A 67 -7.41 0.71 -1.47
CA TYR A 67 -6.63 1.22 -2.59
C TYR A 67 -6.36 0.16 -3.67
N GLY A 68 -6.68 -1.11 -3.43
CA GLY A 68 -6.55 -2.18 -4.43
C GLY A 68 -5.12 -2.66 -4.64
N SER A 69 -4.29 -2.63 -3.60
CA SER A 69 -2.89 -3.06 -3.67
C SER A 69 -2.63 -4.53 -3.34
N GLN A 70 -3.56 -5.22 -2.69
CA GLN A 70 -3.46 -6.64 -2.41
C GLN A 70 -4.11 -7.44 -3.54
N VAL A 71 -3.28 -8.27 -4.16
CA VAL A 71 -3.64 -9.24 -5.20
C VAL A 71 -3.26 -10.62 -4.68
N MET A 72 -4.17 -11.57 -4.81
CA MET A 72 -3.97 -12.96 -4.40
C MET A 72 -3.63 -13.80 -5.62
N MET A 73 -2.88 -14.88 -5.40
CA MET A 73 -2.59 -15.87 -6.42
C MET A 73 -3.43 -17.12 -6.15
N ASN A 74 -4.21 -17.52 -7.14
CA ASN A 74 -5.05 -18.70 -7.10
C ASN A 74 -4.23 -19.98 -7.27
N THR A 75 -4.83 -21.13 -6.95
CA THR A 75 -4.16 -22.43 -7.07
C THR A 75 -3.80 -22.80 -8.50
N ASP A 76 -4.47 -22.20 -9.49
CA ASP A 76 -4.21 -22.37 -10.92
C ASP A 76 -3.13 -21.41 -11.46
N GLY A 77 -2.57 -20.56 -10.61
CA GLY A 77 -1.56 -19.56 -10.96
C GLY A 77 -2.11 -18.26 -11.55
N THR A 78 -3.44 -18.11 -11.61
CA THR A 78 -4.06 -16.82 -11.96
C THR A 78 -4.00 -15.86 -10.77
N TYR A 79 -4.10 -14.56 -11.05
CA TYR A 79 -4.16 -13.53 -10.03
C TYR A 79 -5.58 -12.98 -9.90
N GLU A 80 -5.98 -12.63 -8.69
CA GLU A 80 -7.25 -11.97 -8.42
C GLU A 80 -7.08 -10.79 -7.45
N LEU A 81 -7.80 -9.71 -7.71
CA LEU A 81 -7.87 -8.57 -6.80
C LEU A 81 -8.63 -9.00 -5.55
N TYR A 82 -8.04 -8.79 -4.37
CA TYR A 82 -8.75 -9.01 -3.11
C TYR A 82 -9.92 -8.02 -2.93
N GLU A 83 -10.93 -8.38 -2.14
CA GLU A 83 -12.17 -7.58 -1.96
C GLU A 83 -11.88 -6.08 -1.81
N LEU A 84 -12.57 -5.24 -2.58
CA LEU A 84 -12.32 -3.79 -2.66
C LEU A 84 -13.54 -3.00 -2.18
N GLN A 85 -13.31 -2.09 -1.24
CA GLN A 85 -14.32 -1.14 -0.81
C GLN A 85 -14.52 -0.06 -1.88
N ASP A 86 -15.79 0.24 -2.18
CA ASP A 86 -16.19 1.33 -3.06
C ASP A 86 -15.35 1.44 -4.36
N PRO A 87 -15.46 0.44 -5.26
CA PRO A 87 -14.61 0.35 -6.45
C PRO A 87 -14.74 1.51 -7.43
N GLU A 88 -15.84 2.26 -7.40
CA GLU A 88 -16.10 3.38 -8.32
C GLU A 88 -15.28 4.63 -7.97
N ASN A 89 -14.81 4.77 -6.73
CA ASN A 89 -14.02 5.93 -6.27
C ASN A 89 -12.57 5.56 -5.92
N VAL A 90 -12.09 4.37 -6.31
CA VAL A 90 -10.76 3.90 -5.92
C VAL A 90 -9.65 4.75 -6.54
N ASP A 91 -9.82 5.22 -7.78
CA ASP A 91 -8.80 6.03 -8.43
C ASP A 91 -8.65 7.42 -7.80
N ALA A 92 -9.74 7.99 -7.26
CA ALA A 92 -9.67 9.23 -6.47
C ALA A 92 -8.81 9.02 -5.21
N ARG A 93 -9.04 7.94 -4.45
CA ARG A 93 -8.23 7.58 -3.28
C ARG A 93 -6.77 7.32 -3.64
N ARG A 94 -6.52 6.57 -4.72
CA ARG A 94 -5.17 6.26 -5.21
C ARG A 94 -4.41 7.53 -5.60
N LYS A 95 -5.08 8.47 -6.27
CA LYS A 95 -4.51 9.78 -6.64
C LYS A 95 -4.08 10.60 -5.43
N GLU A 96 -4.89 10.64 -4.37
CA GLU A 96 -4.55 11.34 -3.12
C GLU A 96 -3.28 10.79 -2.46
N MET A 97 -3.02 9.50 -2.66
CA MET A 97 -1.85 8.76 -2.18
C MET A 97 -0.66 8.76 -3.15
N GLY A 98 -0.76 9.47 -4.27
CA GLY A 98 0.30 9.55 -5.29
C GLY A 98 0.45 8.29 -6.15
N MET A 99 -0.57 7.44 -6.17
CA MET A 99 -0.58 6.19 -6.93
C MET A 99 -1.25 6.39 -8.31
N GLY A 100 -0.85 5.59 -9.30
CA GLY A 100 -1.54 5.53 -10.59
C GLY A 100 -2.89 4.80 -10.49
N THR A 101 -3.68 4.80 -11.57
CA THR A 101 -5.00 4.12 -11.63
C THR A 101 -4.93 2.65 -11.23
N LEU A 102 -6.01 2.12 -10.64
CA LEU A 102 -6.09 0.70 -10.27
C LEU A 102 -6.02 -0.20 -11.51
N ALA A 103 -6.72 0.15 -12.59
CA ALA A 103 -6.68 -0.63 -13.83
C ALA A 103 -5.26 -0.78 -14.39
N GLY A 104 -4.48 0.31 -14.45
CA GLY A 104 -3.09 0.27 -14.88
C GLY A 104 -2.22 -0.61 -13.98
N TYR A 105 -2.44 -0.60 -12.67
CA TYR A 105 -1.73 -1.49 -11.73
C TYR A 105 -2.11 -2.96 -11.92
N LEU A 106 -3.40 -3.25 -12.10
CA LEU A 106 -3.91 -4.61 -12.24
C LEU A 106 -3.55 -5.27 -13.58
N SER A 107 -3.27 -4.48 -14.61
CA SER A 107 -2.76 -5.01 -15.88
C SER A 107 -1.44 -5.77 -15.75
N PHE A 108 -0.59 -5.44 -14.76
CA PHE A 108 0.65 -6.19 -14.49
C PHE A 108 0.38 -7.64 -14.04
N PHE A 109 -0.83 -7.91 -13.55
CA PHE A 109 -1.29 -9.21 -13.08
C PHE A 109 -2.25 -9.90 -14.06
N ASN A 110 -2.45 -9.32 -15.26
CA ASN A 110 -3.47 -9.75 -16.22
C ASN A 110 -4.90 -9.74 -15.65
N ILE A 111 -5.22 -8.75 -14.81
CA ILE A 111 -6.56 -8.55 -14.26
C ILE A 111 -7.22 -7.35 -14.96
N ASP A 112 -8.37 -7.59 -15.59
CA ASP A 112 -9.19 -6.54 -16.21
C ASP A 112 -10.11 -5.88 -15.18
N PHE A 113 -9.84 -4.61 -14.86
CA PHE A 113 -10.67 -3.81 -13.95
C PHE A 113 -11.56 -2.85 -14.73
N ASN A 114 -12.78 -3.29 -15.04
CA ASN A 114 -13.72 -2.59 -15.92
C ASN A 114 -14.77 -1.75 -15.16
N VAL A 115 -14.51 -1.38 -13.90
CA VAL A 115 -15.43 -0.53 -13.12
C VAL A 115 -15.24 0.94 -13.54
N PRO A 116 -16.28 1.63 -14.04
CA PRO A 116 -16.19 3.05 -14.35
C PRO A 116 -15.80 3.87 -13.12
N GLN A 117 -14.80 4.74 -13.26
CA GLN A 117 -14.29 5.57 -12.17
C GLN A 117 -14.98 6.93 -12.12
N LYS A 118 -15.28 7.38 -10.91
CA LYS A 118 -15.77 8.74 -10.62
C LYS A 118 -14.56 9.68 -10.43
N GLU A 119 -14.66 10.87 -11.01
CA GLU A 119 -13.63 11.93 -10.91
C GLU A 119 -13.55 12.57 -9.52
#